data_AF-A0A958JII2-F1
#
_entry.id   AF-A0A958JII2-F1
#
_cell.length_a   1.000
_cell.length_b   1.000
_cell.length_c   1.000
_cell.angle_alpha   90.00
_cell.angle_beta   90.00
_cell.angle_gamma   90.00
#
_symmetry.space_group_name_H-M   'P 1'
#
loop_
_entity.id
_entity.type
_entity.pdbx_description
1 polymer ?
#
loop_
_entity_poly.entity_id
_entity_poly.type
_entity_poly.pdbx_seq_one_letter_code
_entity_poly.pdbx_strand_id
1 'polypeptide(L)'
;GVTIDSLSAGASDYVTKPSNVGSVGAGRQAMREAMIPKIKALVAKPTRSAAQAQALPPQPSGATPGSAGLLSLAERAQKAKPATRKTPRSRIDVVAIGVSTGGPNALADLLPRLPNTLPVPVLIVQHMPPVFTRMLAERLDAKCALRVVEAQEGDEALPGTAYIAPGNYHMVANREGTSLRLHLNQQPPENSCRPAVDVLFRSLVESHGAHTLAVVLTGMGKDGLRGCELLAETGAQIVVQDEPTSVVWGMPGYVAEAELAEEILPLDAIAGSIITRLKHDSRGLLHGAS
;
A
#
# COMPACT_ATOMS: atom_id res chain seq x y z
N GLY A 1 -16.83 16.70 -1.47
CA GLY A 1 -16.05 17.73 -2.20
C GLY A 1 -15.62 17.14 -3.52
N VAL A 2 -15.73 17.89 -4.63
CA VAL A 2 -15.72 17.36 -6.02
C VAL A 2 -14.66 16.29 -6.28
N THR A 3 -13.41 16.48 -5.85
CA THR A 3 -12.33 15.49 -6.05
C THR A 3 -12.61 14.14 -5.38
N ILE A 4 -13.03 14.14 -4.12
CA ILE A 4 -13.29 12.92 -3.35
C ILE A 4 -14.56 12.22 -3.87
N ASP A 5 -15.55 13.00 -4.32
CA ASP A 5 -16.76 12.49 -4.94
C ASP A 5 -16.45 11.83 -6.29
N SER A 6 -15.60 12.44 -7.11
CA SER A 6 -15.13 11.86 -8.36
C SER A 6 -14.33 10.58 -8.16
N LEU A 7 -13.40 10.54 -7.18
CA LEU A 7 -12.64 9.33 -6.85
C LEU A 7 -13.57 8.17 -6.51
N SER A 8 -14.58 8.44 -5.67
CA SER A 8 -15.56 7.44 -5.27
C SER A 8 -16.57 7.07 -6.36
N ALA A 9 -16.78 7.94 -7.34
CA ALA A 9 -17.56 7.66 -8.55
C ALA A 9 -16.74 6.88 -9.61
N GLY A 10 -15.48 6.53 -9.33
CA GLY A 10 -14.64 5.69 -10.17
C GLY A 10 -13.42 6.38 -10.78
N ALA A 11 -13.13 7.64 -10.45
CA ALA A 11 -11.88 8.25 -10.89
C ALA A 11 -10.68 7.52 -10.26
N SER A 12 -9.65 7.26 -11.08
CA SER A 12 -8.48 6.46 -10.65
C SER A 12 -7.43 7.27 -9.90
N ASP A 13 -7.39 8.59 -10.11
CA ASP A 13 -6.44 9.51 -9.48
C ASP A 13 -6.92 10.96 -9.61
N TYR A 14 -6.12 11.90 -9.09
CA TYR A 14 -6.34 13.32 -9.18
C TYR A 14 -5.02 14.09 -9.27
N VAL A 15 -5.13 15.39 -9.58
CA VAL A 15 -4.00 16.31 -9.72
C VAL A 15 -4.41 17.63 -9.10
N THR A 16 -3.56 18.19 -8.24
CA THR A 16 -3.79 19.51 -7.65
C THR A 16 -3.35 20.61 -8.62
N LYS A 17 -3.99 21.78 -8.52
CA LYS A 17 -3.50 22.97 -9.20
C LYS A 17 -2.13 23.33 -8.60
N PRO A 18 -1.08 23.49 -9.42
CA PRO A 18 0.23 23.87 -8.92
C PRO A 18 0.11 25.27 -8.29
N SER A 19 0.37 25.32 -6.99
CA SER A 19 0.27 26.52 -6.15
C SER A 19 1.67 26.89 -5.69
N ASN A 20 2.01 28.18 -5.60
CA ASN A 20 3.34 28.69 -5.22
C ASN A 20 4.51 28.40 -6.20
N VAL A 21 4.22 28.16 -7.47
CA VAL A 21 5.24 28.06 -8.53
C VAL A 21 5.54 29.45 -9.08
N GLY A 22 6.80 29.91 -8.95
CA GLY A 22 7.24 31.28 -9.29
C GLY A 22 7.09 31.71 -10.75
N SER A 23 6.56 30.87 -11.64
CA SER A 23 6.15 31.25 -12.99
C SER A 23 5.10 30.29 -13.58
N VAL A 24 4.36 30.75 -14.59
CA VAL A 24 3.43 29.93 -15.37
C VAL A 24 4.15 28.75 -16.04
N GLY A 25 5.40 28.97 -16.49
CA GLY A 25 6.24 27.92 -17.08
C GLY A 25 6.57 26.82 -16.08
N ALA A 26 6.99 27.19 -14.87
CA ALA A 26 7.26 26.25 -13.79
C ALA A 26 6.00 25.50 -13.35
N GLY A 27 4.85 26.17 -13.30
CA GLY A 27 3.58 25.52 -12.98
C GLY A 27 3.15 24.50 -14.03
N ARG A 28 3.31 24.81 -15.31
CA ARG A 28 3.03 23.85 -16.39
C ARG A 28 4.00 22.67 -16.34
N GLN A 29 5.26 22.89 -15.99
CA GLN A 29 6.25 21.84 -15.84
C GLN A 29 5.92 20.92 -14.65
N ALA A 30 5.63 21.49 -13.48
CA ALA A 30 5.22 20.72 -12.30
C ALA A 30 3.94 19.90 -12.56
N MET A 31 2.97 20.48 -13.27
CA MET A 31 1.76 19.74 -13.69
C MET A 31 2.11 18.58 -14.64
N ARG A 32 3.01 18.79 -15.61
CA ARG A 32 3.47 17.71 -16.50
C ARG A 32 4.19 16.61 -15.72
N GLU A 33 5.07 16.97 -14.80
CA GLU A 33 5.81 16.04 -13.95
C GLU A 33 4.88 15.22 -13.05
N ALA A 34 3.78 15.81 -12.57
CA ALA A 34 2.77 15.08 -11.80
C ALA A 34 1.84 14.23 -12.68
N MET A 35 1.45 14.70 -13.87
CA MET A 35 0.42 14.07 -14.70
C MET A 35 0.96 12.99 -15.63
N ILE A 36 2.09 13.24 -16.31
CA ILE A 36 2.62 12.32 -17.32
C ILE A 36 2.86 10.93 -16.73
N PRO A 37 3.50 10.78 -15.55
CA PRO A 37 3.74 9.47 -14.98
C PRO A 37 2.43 8.74 -14.64
N LYS A 38 1.45 9.44 -14.05
CA LYS A 38 0.11 8.90 -13.74
C LYS A 38 -0.63 8.44 -14.98
N ILE A 39 -0.67 9.28 -16.03
CA ILE A 39 -1.31 8.94 -17.30
C ILE A 39 -0.62 7.72 -17.93
N LYS A 40 0.72 7.70 -17.98
CA LYS A 40 1.46 6.54 -18.51
C LYS A 40 1.15 5.27 -17.73
N ALA A 41 1.10 5.35 -16.40
CA ALA A 41 0.77 4.20 -15.55
C ALA A 41 -0.64 3.67 -15.80
N LEU A 42 -1.61 4.55 -16.08
CA LEU A 42 -2.99 4.17 -16.40
C LEU A 42 -3.14 3.61 -17.83
N VAL A 43 -2.41 4.15 -18.80
CA VAL A 43 -2.52 3.79 -20.23
C VAL A 43 -1.65 2.58 -20.60
N ALA A 44 -0.58 2.30 -19.85
CA ALA A 44 0.32 1.17 -20.14
C ALA A 44 -0.31 -0.22 -19.91
N LYS A 45 -1.55 -0.32 -19.41
CA LYS A 45 -2.31 -1.56 -19.45
C LYS A 45 -2.62 -1.88 -20.92
N PRO A 46 -2.14 -3.00 -21.50
CA PRO A 46 -2.79 -3.53 -22.69
C PRO A 46 -4.21 -3.84 -22.24
N THR A 47 -5.20 -3.17 -22.84
CA THR A 47 -6.60 -3.50 -22.67
C THR A 47 -6.82 -4.92 -23.18
N ARG A 48 -6.58 -5.94 -22.35
CA ARG A 48 -7.24 -7.23 -22.52
C ARG A 48 -8.55 -7.16 -21.76
N SER A 49 -9.48 -6.44 -22.38
CA SER A 49 -10.89 -6.56 -22.04
C SER A 49 -11.29 -8.03 -22.22
N ALA A 50 -12.02 -8.54 -21.24
CA ALA A 50 -12.62 -9.85 -21.24
C ALA A 50 -13.62 -9.95 -22.41
N ALA A 51 -13.17 -10.48 -23.55
CA ALA A 51 -14.04 -11.07 -24.55
C ALA A 51 -13.22 -12.05 -25.42
N GLN A 52 -13.75 -13.27 -25.50
CA GLN A 52 -13.45 -14.32 -26.48
C GLN A 52 -12.24 -15.22 -26.19
N ALA A 53 -12.55 -16.25 -25.41
CA ALA A 53 -12.10 -17.60 -25.70
C ALA A 53 -12.46 -17.97 -27.16
N GLN A 54 -11.45 -18.21 -27.99
CA GLN A 54 -11.47 -19.24 -29.03
C GLN A 54 -10.03 -19.52 -29.46
N ALA A 55 -9.66 -20.79 -29.33
CA ALA A 55 -8.34 -21.32 -29.63
C ALA A 55 -8.02 -21.25 -31.13
N LEU A 56 -6.79 -20.88 -31.47
CA LEU A 56 -6.14 -21.21 -32.73
C LEU A 56 -4.72 -21.73 -32.46
N PRO A 57 -4.25 -22.73 -33.22
CA PRO A 57 -3.00 -23.46 -32.94
C PRO A 57 -1.74 -22.62 -33.26
N PRO A 58 -0.58 -22.94 -32.65
CA PRO A 58 0.65 -22.20 -32.89
C PRO A 58 1.25 -22.60 -34.23
N GLN A 59 1.64 -21.62 -35.05
CA GLN A 59 2.56 -21.82 -36.16
C GLN A 59 3.95 -21.26 -35.80
N PRO A 60 5.04 -21.96 -36.13
CA PRO A 60 6.39 -21.57 -35.75
C PRO A 60 7.03 -20.72 -36.86
N SER A 61 7.67 -19.59 -36.52
CA SER A 61 8.83 -19.14 -37.30
C SER A 61 9.59 -18.00 -36.62
N GLY A 62 10.92 -18.09 -36.69
CA GLY A 62 11.79 -16.92 -36.75
C GLY A 62 12.51 -16.53 -35.47
N ALA A 63 13.60 -17.22 -35.15
CA ALA A 63 14.61 -16.73 -34.24
C ALA A 63 15.29 -15.47 -34.82
N THR A 64 15.12 -14.33 -34.15
CA THR A 64 16.06 -13.20 -34.22
C THR A 64 16.90 -13.19 -32.94
N PRO A 65 18.23 -13.25 -33.01
CA PRO A 65 19.08 -13.07 -31.85
C PRO A 65 19.27 -11.58 -31.58
N GLY A 66 19.02 -11.12 -30.35
CA GLY A 66 19.48 -9.79 -29.90
C GLY A 66 18.42 -8.87 -29.29
N SER A 67 17.79 -9.29 -28.19
CA SER A 67 17.56 -8.39 -27.06
C SER A 67 17.56 -9.25 -25.80
N ALA A 68 18.55 -9.06 -24.92
CA ALA A 68 18.46 -9.58 -23.57
C ALA A 68 17.26 -8.86 -22.93
N GLY A 69 16.12 -9.55 -22.91
CA GLY A 69 14.81 -8.95 -22.69
C GLY A 69 14.71 -8.25 -21.34
N LEU A 70 14.43 -6.95 -21.38
CA LEU A 70 13.85 -6.23 -20.24
C LEU A 70 12.44 -6.78 -20.04
N LEU A 71 12.32 -7.86 -19.28
CA LEU A 71 11.03 -8.36 -18.82
C LEU A 71 10.30 -7.22 -18.10
N SER A 72 9.01 -7.04 -18.40
CA SER A 72 8.15 -6.12 -17.69
C SER A 72 8.06 -6.49 -16.20
N LEU A 73 7.74 -5.52 -15.34
CA LEU A 73 7.54 -5.75 -13.90
C LEU A 73 6.52 -6.87 -13.64
N ALA A 74 5.49 -6.97 -14.49
CA ALA A 74 4.51 -8.05 -14.49
C ALA A 74 5.15 -9.42 -14.77
N GLU A 75 5.95 -9.54 -15.85
CA GLU A 75 6.62 -10.79 -16.21
C GLU A 75 7.68 -11.22 -15.17
N ARG A 76 8.32 -10.27 -14.50
CA ARG A 76 9.28 -10.54 -13.43
C ARG A 76 8.56 -10.99 -12.16
N ALA A 77 7.47 -10.32 -11.78
CA ALA A 77 6.65 -10.70 -10.64
C ALA A 77 5.92 -12.04 -10.84
N GLN A 78 5.47 -12.39 -12.05
CA GLN A 78 4.89 -13.71 -12.33
C GLN A 78 5.89 -14.87 -12.18
N LYS A 79 7.19 -14.59 -12.36
CA LYS A 79 8.27 -15.56 -12.13
C LYS A 79 8.74 -15.58 -10.67
N ALA A 80 8.49 -14.50 -9.92
CA ALA A 80 8.86 -14.39 -8.53
C ALA A 80 8.08 -15.41 -7.70
N LYS A 81 8.77 -16.12 -6.82
CA LYS A 81 8.12 -17.04 -5.88
C LYS A 81 7.72 -16.28 -4.61
N PRO A 82 6.60 -16.64 -3.97
CA PRO A 82 6.30 -16.14 -2.64
C PRO A 82 7.46 -16.39 -1.69
N ALA A 83 7.73 -15.43 -0.81
CA ALA A 83 8.81 -15.51 0.17
C ALA A 83 8.66 -16.78 1.02
N THR A 84 9.69 -17.63 1.03
CA THR A 84 9.71 -18.81 1.91
C THR A 84 10.27 -18.41 3.27
N ARG A 85 9.43 -18.55 4.30
CA ARG A 85 9.78 -18.14 5.67
C ARG A 85 10.63 -19.22 6.35
N LYS A 86 11.76 -18.81 6.95
CA LYS A 86 12.67 -19.70 7.70
C LYS A 86 12.32 -19.84 9.19
N THR A 87 11.49 -18.94 9.73
CA THR A 87 11.18 -18.84 11.17
C THR A 87 9.68 -19.00 11.46
N PRO A 88 9.26 -19.38 12.68
CA PRO A 88 7.85 -19.44 13.07
C PRO A 88 7.17 -18.07 13.00
N ARG A 89 5.86 -18.01 12.71
CA ARG A 89 5.08 -16.74 12.66
C ARG A 89 5.06 -16.05 14.02
N SER A 90 5.51 -14.79 14.04
CA SER A 90 5.39 -13.90 15.19
C SER A 90 3.99 -13.32 15.27
N ARG A 91 3.54 -13.03 16.50
CA ARG A 91 2.27 -12.33 16.73
C ARG A 91 2.27 -10.98 16.01
N ILE A 92 1.20 -10.62 15.33
CA ILE A 92 1.05 -9.28 14.76
C ILE A 92 0.47 -8.32 15.82
N ASP A 93 1.13 -7.19 16.02
CA ASP A 93 0.75 -6.12 16.95
C ASP A 93 0.31 -4.84 16.22
N VAL A 94 0.62 -4.72 14.91
CA VAL A 94 0.25 -3.57 14.08
C VAL A 94 0.14 -3.98 12.60
N VAL A 95 -0.85 -3.43 11.91
CA VAL A 95 -0.98 -3.53 10.45
C VAL A 95 -0.57 -2.19 9.83
N ALA A 96 0.32 -2.22 8.85
CA ALA A 96 0.75 -1.03 8.13
C ALA A 96 0.44 -1.16 6.63
N ILE A 97 -0.27 -0.19 6.06
CA ILE A 97 -0.75 -0.20 4.67
C ILE A 97 -0.10 0.94 3.89
N GLY A 98 0.57 0.62 2.79
CA GLY A 98 1.08 1.57 1.81
C GLY A 98 0.26 1.55 0.53
N VAL A 99 -0.18 2.71 0.06
CA VAL A 99 -1.08 2.81 -1.11
C VAL A 99 -0.97 4.17 -1.83
N SER A 100 -1.19 4.19 -3.16
CA SER A 100 -1.06 5.41 -3.98
C SER A 100 -2.17 5.52 -5.04
N THR A 101 -1.85 5.59 -6.34
CA THR A 101 -2.83 5.66 -7.44
C THR A 101 -3.81 4.48 -7.42
N GLY A 102 -5.11 4.77 -7.50
CA GLY A 102 -6.20 3.81 -7.29
C GLY A 102 -6.54 3.54 -5.81
N GLY A 103 -5.76 4.11 -4.90
CA GLY A 103 -5.80 3.83 -3.48
C GLY A 103 -7.08 4.17 -2.73
N PRO A 104 -7.72 5.33 -2.95
CA PRO A 104 -9.00 5.65 -2.31
C PRO A 104 -10.08 4.58 -2.55
N ASN A 105 -10.13 4.01 -3.76
CA ASN A 105 -11.07 2.93 -4.09
C ASN A 105 -10.63 1.61 -3.47
N ALA A 106 -9.33 1.28 -3.53
CA ALA A 106 -8.80 0.08 -2.89
C ALA A 106 -9.05 0.06 -1.37
N LEU A 107 -8.84 1.19 -0.69
CA LEU A 107 -9.15 1.34 0.74
C LEU A 107 -10.65 1.27 1.03
N ALA A 108 -11.48 1.86 0.16
CA ALA A 108 -12.94 1.79 0.29
C ALA A 108 -13.51 0.38 0.08
N ASP A 109 -12.79 -0.50 -0.64
CA ASP A 109 -13.17 -1.91 -0.80
C ASP A 109 -12.63 -2.79 0.34
N LEU A 110 -11.43 -2.48 0.85
CA LEU A 110 -10.72 -3.27 1.87
C LEU A 110 -11.20 -2.98 3.29
N LEU A 111 -11.24 -1.71 3.72
CA LEU A 111 -11.48 -1.34 5.12
C LEU A 111 -12.87 -1.73 5.62
N PRO A 112 -13.98 -1.59 4.86
CA PRO A 112 -15.30 -2.02 5.34
C PRO A 112 -15.43 -3.52 5.63
N ARG A 113 -14.49 -4.34 5.13
CA ARG A 113 -14.42 -5.78 5.39
C ARG A 113 -13.68 -6.11 6.68
N LEU A 114 -13.00 -5.14 7.30
CA LEU A 114 -12.32 -5.31 8.58
C LEU A 114 -13.30 -5.03 9.73
N PRO A 115 -13.35 -5.89 10.76
CA PRO A 115 -14.25 -5.71 11.89
C PRO A 115 -13.76 -4.60 12.83
N ASN A 116 -14.68 -3.99 13.58
CA ASN A 116 -14.31 -3.05 14.65
C ASN A 116 -13.59 -3.72 15.85
N THR A 117 -13.71 -5.04 15.96
CA THR A 117 -13.02 -5.87 16.97
C THR A 117 -11.59 -6.25 16.58
N LEU A 118 -11.02 -5.59 15.56
CA LEU A 118 -9.63 -5.83 15.15
C LEU A 118 -8.71 -5.60 16.36
N PRO A 119 -7.88 -6.58 16.76
CA PRO A 119 -7.13 -6.52 18.02
C PRO A 119 -5.90 -5.58 17.97
N VAL A 120 -5.65 -4.94 16.84
CA VAL A 120 -4.47 -4.11 16.57
C VAL A 120 -4.86 -2.84 15.81
N PRO A 121 -4.08 -1.75 15.93
CA PRO A 121 -4.25 -0.57 15.09
C PRO A 121 -3.86 -0.85 13.63
N VAL A 122 -4.45 -0.07 12.71
CA VAL A 122 -4.08 -0.05 11.29
C VAL A 122 -3.49 1.31 10.95
N LEU A 123 -2.27 1.36 10.42
CA LEU A 123 -1.58 2.59 10.04
C LEU A 123 -1.51 2.67 8.51
N ILE A 124 -1.96 3.77 7.92
CA ILE A 124 -2.15 3.88 6.47
C ILE A 124 -1.39 5.09 5.94
N VAL A 125 -0.48 4.87 4.99
CA VAL A 125 0.09 5.92 4.16
C VAL A 125 -0.54 5.85 2.78
N GLN A 126 -1.35 6.87 2.49
CA GLN A 126 -1.92 7.10 1.18
C GLN A 126 -1.27 8.33 0.56
N HIS A 127 -0.68 8.22 -0.63
CA HIS A 127 -0.08 9.35 -1.33
C HIS A 127 -1.13 10.35 -1.80
N MET A 128 -1.43 11.33 -0.96
CA MET A 128 -2.41 12.37 -1.20
C MET A 128 -1.96 13.70 -0.60
N PRO A 129 -2.08 14.84 -1.32
CA PRO A 129 -1.90 16.15 -0.72
C PRO A 129 -2.81 16.46 0.48
N PRO A 130 -2.42 17.44 1.33
CA PRO A 130 -2.95 17.66 2.69
C PRO A 130 -4.46 17.79 2.81
N VAL A 131 -5.10 18.47 1.84
CA VAL A 131 -6.54 18.77 1.93
C VAL A 131 -7.38 17.50 1.78
N PHE A 132 -6.85 16.45 1.15
CA PHE A 132 -7.64 15.28 0.79
C PHE A 132 -7.56 14.12 1.78
N THR A 133 -6.51 14.04 2.59
CA THR A 133 -6.34 12.95 3.57
C THR A 133 -7.42 12.98 4.64
N ARG A 134 -7.74 14.16 5.18
CA ARG A 134 -8.86 14.33 6.13
C ARG A 134 -10.21 13.90 5.55
N MET A 135 -10.55 14.37 4.35
CA MET A 135 -11.81 14.01 3.70
C MET A 135 -11.88 12.51 3.34
N LEU A 136 -10.74 11.89 3.02
CA LEU A 136 -10.67 10.46 2.80
C LEU A 136 -10.97 9.71 4.11
N ALA A 137 -10.37 10.12 5.23
CA ALA A 137 -10.62 9.52 6.54
C ALA A 137 -12.11 9.62 6.93
N GLU A 138 -12.70 10.81 6.87
CA GLU A 138 -14.12 11.04 7.16
C GLU A 138 -15.05 10.17 6.29
N ARG A 139 -14.73 10.03 5.00
CA ARG A 139 -15.54 9.22 4.08
C ARG A 139 -15.41 7.72 4.33
N LEU A 140 -14.22 7.24 4.69
CA LEU A 140 -13.99 5.84 5.02
C LEU A 140 -14.65 5.50 6.36
N ASP A 141 -14.53 6.37 7.37
CA ASP A 141 -15.16 6.20 8.69
C ASP A 141 -16.67 5.99 8.56
N ALA A 142 -17.34 6.78 7.71
CA ALA A 142 -18.77 6.65 7.43
C ALA A 142 -19.19 5.31 6.77
N LYS A 143 -18.24 4.54 6.24
CA LYS A 143 -18.49 3.25 5.57
C LYS A 143 -17.96 2.04 6.35
N CYS A 144 -17.13 2.27 7.36
CA CYS A 144 -16.39 1.23 8.05
C CYS A 144 -17.03 0.92 9.41
N ALA A 145 -16.92 -0.34 9.84
CA ALA A 145 -17.24 -0.68 11.22
C ALA A 145 -16.11 -0.21 12.17
N LEU A 146 -14.85 -0.40 11.76
CA LEU A 146 -13.70 0.18 12.45
C LEU A 146 -13.71 1.70 12.34
N ARG A 147 -13.18 2.35 13.37
CA ARG A 147 -12.98 3.80 13.36
C ARG A 147 -11.88 4.16 12.36
N VAL A 148 -12.08 5.19 11.55
CA VAL A 148 -11.07 5.70 10.62
C VAL A 148 -10.83 7.19 10.89
N VAL A 149 -9.59 7.57 11.14
CA VAL A 149 -9.22 8.96 11.45
C VAL A 149 -7.98 9.38 10.68
N GLU A 150 -7.84 10.68 10.43
CA GLU A 150 -6.53 11.24 10.07
C GLU A 150 -5.69 11.33 11.34
N ALA A 151 -4.45 10.84 11.27
CA ALA A 151 -3.55 10.79 12.42
C ALA A 151 -3.16 12.21 12.89
N GLN A 152 -3.04 12.38 14.21
CA GLN A 152 -2.57 13.59 14.86
C GLN A 152 -1.25 13.33 15.59
N GLU A 153 -0.49 14.40 15.81
CA GLU A 153 0.75 14.33 16.59
C GLU A 153 0.46 13.82 18.00
N GLY A 154 1.19 12.79 18.42
CA GLY A 154 1.08 12.21 19.74
C GLY A 154 -0.12 11.28 19.92
N ASP A 155 -0.86 10.94 18.87
CA ASP A 155 -1.94 9.95 18.95
C ASP A 155 -1.42 8.62 19.51
N GLU A 156 -2.15 8.07 20.47
CA GLU A 156 -1.99 6.66 20.83
C GLU A 156 -2.77 5.82 19.83
N ALA A 157 -2.07 4.92 19.12
CA ALA A 157 -2.65 4.05 18.12
C ALA A 157 -3.41 2.89 18.78
N LEU A 158 -4.74 2.95 18.72
CA LEU A 158 -5.62 2.02 19.42
C LEU A 158 -6.08 0.86 18.52
N PRO A 159 -6.27 -0.34 19.08
CA PRO A 159 -6.99 -1.43 18.41
C PRO A 159 -8.34 -0.99 17.83
N GLY A 160 -8.74 -1.58 16.71
CA GLY A 160 -10.02 -1.28 16.06
C GLY A 160 -10.08 0.12 15.40
N THR A 161 -8.93 0.80 15.26
CA THR A 161 -8.83 2.12 14.64
C THR A 161 -7.82 2.10 13.50
N ALA A 162 -8.19 2.69 12.36
CA ALA A 162 -7.32 2.98 11.23
C ALA A 162 -6.92 4.46 11.21
N TYR A 163 -5.61 4.71 11.11
CA TYR A 163 -4.99 6.02 11.11
C TYR A 163 -4.41 6.32 9.74
N ILE A 164 -4.91 7.36 9.08
CA ILE A 164 -4.40 7.83 7.79
C ILE A 164 -3.37 8.93 8.04
N ALA A 165 -2.16 8.77 7.51
CA ALA A 165 -1.13 9.79 7.58
C ALA A 165 -1.61 11.09 6.91
N PRO A 166 -1.52 12.25 7.59
CA PRO A 166 -1.90 13.52 7.00
C PRO A 166 -0.96 13.91 5.87
N GLY A 167 -1.50 14.48 4.79
CA GLY A 167 -0.68 14.95 3.67
C GLY A 167 0.34 16.01 4.11
N ASN A 168 1.51 16.04 3.47
CA ASN A 168 2.65 16.90 3.81
C ASN A 168 3.33 16.63 5.17
N TYR A 169 2.97 15.56 5.88
CA TYR A 169 3.73 15.05 7.02
C TYR A 169 4.08 13.58 6.79
N HIS A 170 5.27 13.17 7.21
CA HIS A 170 5.55 11.75 7.41
C HIS A 170 4.95 11.31 8.74
N MET A 171 4.33 10.14 8.74
CA MET A 171 3.87 9.47 9.95
C MET A 171 4.89 8.39 10.34
N VAL A 172 5.36 8.43 11.58
CA VAL A 172 6.21 7.40 12.19
C VAL A 172 5.54 6.85 13.43
N ALA A 173 5.83 5.60 13.77
CA ALA A 173 5.19 4.89 14.86
C ALA A 173 6.25 4.35 15.84
N ASN A 174 6.20 4.85 17.07
CA ASN A 174 7.17 4.55 18.12
C ASN A 174 6.51 3.77 19.25
N ARG A 175 7.25 2.84 19.85
CA ARG A 175 6.79 2.14 21.05
C ARG A 175 7.16 2.95 22.29
N GLU A 176 6.18 3.39 23.04
CA GLU A 176 6.35 4.10 24.30
C GLU A 176 5.75 3.26 25.45
N GLY A 177 6.61 2.52 26.15
CA GLY A 177 6.16 1.54 27.14
C GLY A 177 5.35 0.43 26.48
N THR A 178 4.08 0.32 26.82
CA THR A 178 3.11 -0.62 26.22
C THR A 178 2.30 -0.01 25.09
N SER A 179 2.32 1.31 24.91
CA SER A 179 1.52 2.00 23.91
C SER A 179 2.30 2.21 22.61
N LEU A 180 1.58 2.25 21.49
CA LEU A 180 2.13 2.66 20.20
C LEU A 180 1.75 4.13 19.98
N ARG A 181 2.73 5.03 19.94
CA ARG A 181 2.50 6.46 19.71
C ARG A 181 2.87 6.86 18.29
N LEU A 182 2.03 7.68 17.68
CA LEU A 182 2.24 8.24 16.35
C LEU A 182 2.89 9.62 16.45
N HIS A 183 3.92 9.83 15.65
CA HIS A 183 4.54 11.14 15.48
C HIS A 183 4.52 11.55 14.01
N LEU A 184 4.37 12.84 13.81
CA LEU A 184 4.27 13.52 12.53
C LEU A 184 5.46 14.45 12.38
N ASN A 185 6.17 14.34 11.27
CA ASN A 185 7.30 15.21 10.99
C ASN A 185 7.30 15.69 9.55
N GLN A 186 8.04 16.77 9.30
CA GLN A 186 8.24 17.33 7.97
C GLN A 186 9.67 17.13 7.48
N GLN A 187 10.28 15.97 7.79
CA GLN A 187 11.55 15.60 7.17
C GLN A 187 11.41 15.62 5.62
N PRO A 188 12.52 15.78 4.88
CA PRO A 188 12.47 15.90 3.43
C PRO A 188 11.68 14.75 2.78
N PRO A 189 10.91 15.01 1.71
CA PRO A 189 10.16 13.96 1.02
C PRO A 189 11.06 12.79 0.58
N GLU A 190 10.60 11.57 0.81
CA GLU A 190 11.21 10.33 0.30
C GLU A 190 10.41 9.83 -0.90
N ASN A 191 11.09 9.29 -1.92
CA ASN A 191 10.44 8.85 -3.16
C ASN A 191 9.58 9.95 -3.83
N SER A 192 9.95 11.22 -3.63
CA SER A 192 9.17 12.42 -4.03
C SER A 192 7.77 12.53 -3.39
N CYS A 193 7.54 11.85 -2.28
CA CYS A 193 6.27 11.78 -1.56
C CYS A 193 6.42 12.22 -0.10
N ARG A 194 5.39 12.89 0.43
CA ARG A 194 5.22 13.15 1.86
C ARG A 194 3.73 13.22 2.18
N PRO A 195 3.16 12.22 2.88
CA PRO A 195 3.81 11.06 3.50
C PRO A 195 4.43 10.08 2.49
N ALA A 196 5.40 9.29 2.97
CA ALA A 196 6.05 8.22 2.22
C ALA A 196 5.91 6.91 3.00
N VAL A 197 5.63 5.82 2.30
CA VAL A 197 5.40 4.49 2.89
C VAL A 197 6.67 3.96 3.53
N ASP A 198 7.83 4.13 2.87
CA ASP A 198 9.12 3.70 3.38
C ASP A 198 9.43 4.31 4.77
N VAL A 199 9.00 5.54 5.04
CA VAL A 199 9.23 6.18 6.35
C VAL A 199 8.41 5.52 7.46
N LEU A 200 7.13 5.25 7.21
CA LEU A 200 6.28 4.53 8.17
C LEU A 200 6.84 3.12 8.42
N PHE A 201 7.11 2.37 7.35
CA PHE A 201 7.59 0.99 7.45
C PHE A 201 8.94 0.91 8.17
N ARG A 202 9.86 1.83 7.88
CA ARG A 202 11.15 1.92 8.57
C ARG A 202 11.01 2.19 10.06
N SER A 203 10.09 3.07 10.49
CA SER A 203 9.85 3.29 11.92
C SER A 203 9.31 2.05 12.63
N LEU A 204 8.56 1.19 11.91
CA LEU A 204 8.03 -0.06 12.44
C LEU A 204 9.09 -1.15 12.57
N VAL A 205 10.18 -1.10 11.78
CA VAL A 205 11.33 -1.99 11.96
C VAL A 205 11.90 -1.84 13.37
N GLU A 206 12.07 -0.60 13.83
CA GLU A 206 12.64 -0.29 15.14
C GLU A 206 11.65 -0.58 16.28
N SER A 207 10.36 -0.29 16.09
CA SER A 207 9.38 -0.37 17.18
C SER A 207 8.70 -1.74 17.33
N HIS A 208 8.47 -2.46 16.22
CA HIS A 208 7.68 -3.71 16.20
C HIS A 208 8.39 -4.86 15.48
N GLY A 209 9.26 -4.58 14.51
CA GLY A 209 10.00 -5.57 13.73
C GLY A 209 9.09 -6.70 13.24
N ALA A 210 9.37 -7.93 13.69
CA ALA A 210 8.66 -9.16 13.35
C ALA A 210 7.15 -9.12 13.64
N HIS A 211 6.71 -8.24 14.54
CA HIS A 211 5.32 -8.08 14.96
C HIS A 211 4.51 -7.15 14.02
N THR A 212 5.07 -6.79 12.88
CA THR A 212 4.41 -5.97 11.86
C THR A 212 3.81 -6.84 10.75
N LEU A 213 2.58 -6.54 10.34
CA LEU A 213 2.03 -6.97 9.05
C LEU A 213 2.03 -5.77 8.09
N ALA A 214 2.93 -5.80 7.10
CA ALA A 214 2.95 -4.82 6.02
C ALA A 214 2.04 -5.26 4.88
N VAL A 215 1.24 -4.33 4.36
CA VAL A 215 0.35 -4.52 3.22
C VAL A 215 0.67 -3.45 2.18
N VAL A 216 1.02 -3.84 0.96
CA VAL A 216 1.27 -2.89 -0.13
C VAL A 216 0.20 -3.06 -1.20
N LEU A 217 -0.55 -1.99 -1.44
CA LEU A 217 -1.65 -1.95 -2.41
C LEU A 217 -1.25 -1.17 -3.65
N THR A 218 -2.14 -1.14 -4.63
CA THR A 218 -2.04 -0.42 -5.91
C THR A 218 -1.38 0.95 -5.74
N GLY A 219 -0.48 1.24 -6.66
CA GLY A 219 0.25 2.48 -6.61
C GLY A 219 1.36 2.57 -7.63
N MET A 220 1.67 3.80 -8.04
CA MET A 220 2.80 4.06 -8.90
C MET A 220 4.10 4.17 -8.09
N GLY A 221 5.21 3.76 -8.70
CA GLY A 221 6.55 3.90 -8.13
C GLY A 221 6.92 2.73 -7.23
N LYS A 222 7.98 2.90 -6.45
CA LYS A 222 8.58 1.85 -5.62
C LYS A 222 8.56 2.17 -4.12
N ASP A 223 7.85 3.22 -3.71
CA ASP A 223 7.75 3.55 -2.29
C ASP A 223 7.08 2.40 -1.53
N GLY A 224 7.62 2.07 -0.36
CA GLY A 224 7.29 0.87 0.42
C GLY A 224 8.23 -0.30 0.16
N LEU A 225 8.96 -0.34 -0.96
CA LEU A 225 9.92 -1.42 -1.24
C LEU A 225 11.03 -1.47 -0.21
N ARG A 226 11.69 -0.33 0.07
CA ARG A 226 12.84 -0.31 0.98
C ARG A 226 12.41 -0.60 2.41
N GLY A 227 11.24 -0.11 2.81
CA GLY A 227 10.62 -0.44 4.09
C GLY A 227 10.31 -1.94 4.20
N CYS A 228 9.78 -2.55 3.15
CA CYS A 228 9.53 -4.00 3.09
C CYS A 228 10.82 -4.83 3.18
N GLU A 229 11.91 -4.42 2.53
CA GLU A 229 13.21 -5.11 2.64
C GLU A 229 13.66 -5.16 4.12
N LEU A 230 13.63 -4.02 4.81
CA LEU A 230 14.02 -3.94 6.22
C LEU A 230 13.07 -4.71 7.14
N LEU A 231 11.76 -4.64 6.89
CA LEU A 231 10.78 -5.42 7.65
C LEU A 231 10.97 -6.93 7.45
N ALA A 232 11.27 -7.37 6.22
CA ALA A 232 11.55 -8.77 5.91
C ALA A 232 12.77 -9.29 6.68
N GLU A 233 13.83 -8.48 6.85
CA GLU A 233 15.01 -8.82 7.67
C GLU A 233 14.65 -9.11 9.13
N THR A 234 13.59 -8.49 9.67
CA THR A 234 13.09 -8.76 11.03
C THR A 234 12.17 -9.98 11.13
N GLY A 235 11.74 -10.55 10.01
CA GLY A 235 10.73 -11.62 9.97
C GLY A 235 9.28 -11.15 10.01
N ALA A 236 9.05 -9.86 9.72
CA ALA A 236 7.73 -9.28 9.56
C ALA A 236 6.97 -9.96 8.42
N GLN A 237 5.65 -9.93 8.50
CA GLN A 237 4.79 -10.52 7.48
C GLN A 237 4.48 -9.47 6.41
N ILE A 238 4.57 -9.83 5.13
CA ILE A 238 4.34 -8.91 4.00
C ILE A 238 3.32 -9.53 3.06
N VAL A 239 2.25 -8.78 2.78
CA VAL A 239 1.21 -9.13 1.81
C VAL A 239 1.13 -8.02 0.78
N VAL A 240 0.94 -8.38 -0.49
CA VAL A 240 0.76 -7.38 -1.54
C VAL A 240 -0.51 -7.66 -2.34
N GLN A 241 -1.13 -6.60 -2.83
CA GLN A 241 -2.18 -6.72 -3.84
C GLN A 241 -1.64 -7.43 -5.09
N ASP A 242 -2.48 -8.08 -5.87
CA ASP A 242 -2.12 -8.69 -7.14
C ASP A 242 -2.20 -7.70 -8.32
N GLU A 243 -1.62 -8.09 -9.45
CA GLU A 243 -1.65 -7.29 -10.67
C GLU A 243 -3.08 -7.11 -11.22
N PRO A 244 -3.91 -8.17 -11.36
CA PRO A 244 -5.26 -8.05 -11.92
C PRO A 244 -6.15 -7.02 -11.22
N THR A 245 -6.10 -6.95 -9.89
CA THR A 245 -6.93 -6.02 -9.13
C THR A 245 -6.26 -4.66 -8.90
N SER A 246 -4.96 -4.52 -9.17
CA SER A 246 -4.26 -3.24 -9.05
C SER A 246 -4.64 -2.29 -10.18
N VAL A 247 -4.95 -1.03 -9.83
CA VAL A 247 -5.09 0.04 -10.83
C VAL A 247 -3.73 0.29 -11.49
N VAL A 248 -2.67 0.36 -10.68
CA VAL A 248 -1.28 0.46 -11.12
C VAL A 248 -0.46 -0.62 -10.43
N TRP A 249 0.10 -1.54 -11.23
CA TRP A 249 1.06 -2.57 -10.79
C TRP A 249 2.46 -1.99 -10.65
N GLY A 250 2.63 -1.01 -9.76
CA GLY A 250 3.92 -0.38 -9.45
C GLY A 250 4.41 -0.83 -8.08
N MET A 251 3.95 -0.15 -7.03
CA MET A 251 4.34 -0.41 -5.63
C MET A 251 4.26 -1.89 -5.25
N PRO A 252 3.12 -2.59 -5.43
CA PRO A 252 3.04 -4.01 -5.07
C PRO A 252 3.87 -4.88 -6.02
N GLY A 253 4.01 -4.48 -7.29
CA GLY A 253 4.84 -5.18 -8.28
C GLY A 253 6.32 -5.17 -7.94
N TYR A 254 6.87 -4.05 -7.48
CA TYR A 254 8.26 -3.97 -7.04
C TYR A 254 8.54 -4.83 -5.81
N VAL A 255 7.61 -4.90 -4.86
CA VAL A 255 7.73 -5.74 -3.66
C VAL A 255 7.62 -7.23 -4.02
N ALA A 256 6.69 -7.59 -4.91
CA ALA A 256 6.54 -8.94 -5.41
C ALA A 256 7.78 -9.42 -6.18
N GLU A 257 8.31 -8.58 -7.07
CA GLU A 257 9.52 -8.86 -7.85
C GLU A 257 10.75 -9.09 -6.97
N ALA A 258 10.86 -8.38 -5.84
CA ALA A 258 11.92 -8.55 -4.86
C ALA A 258 11.75 -9.83 -4.00
N GLU A 259 10.73 -10.65 -4.27
CA GLU A 259 10.42 -11.89 -3.53
C GLU A 259 10.22 -11.66 -2.02
N LEU A 260 9.73 -10.47 -1.65
CA LEU A 260 9.49 -10.09 -0.25
C LEU A 260 8.09 -10.47 0.22
N ALA A 261 7.12 -10.58 -0.70
CA ALA A 261 5.73 -10.87 -0.36
C ALA A 261 5.55 -12.35 0.02
N GLU A 262 4.99 -12.62 1.20
CA GLU A 262 4.56 -13.96 1.60
C GLU A 262 3.32 -14.40 0.79
N GLU A 263 2.43 -13.45 0.48
CA GLU A 263 1.24 -13.68 -0.32
C GLU A 263 1.01 -12.50 -1.29
N ILE A 264 0.66 -12.83 -2.53
CA ILE A 264 0.19 -11.89 -3.55
C ILE A 264 -1.28 -12.23 -3.77
N LEU A 265 -2.19 -11.31 -3.42
CA LEU A 265 -3.63 -11.59 -3.33
C LEU A 265 -4.48 -10.60 -4.11
N PRO A 266 -5.61 -11.04 -4.70
CA PRO A 266 -6.61 -10.09 -5.18
C PRO A 266 -7.13 -9.23 -4.03
N LEU A 267 -7.45 -7.97 -4.34
CA LEU A 267 -7.85 -6.95 -3.35
C LEU A 267 -8.94 -7.44 -2.38
N ASP A 268 -9.91 -8.19 -2.88
CA ASP A 268 -11.06 -8.69 -2.14
C ASP A 268 -10.71 -9.78 -1.11
N ALA A 269 -9.56 -10.44 -1.27
CA ALA A 269 -9.03 -11.45 -0.36
C ALA A 269 -8.09 -10.90 0.72
N ILE A 270 -7.54 -9.69 0.53
CA ILE A 270 -6.54 -9.11 1.46
C ILE A 270 -7.11 -8.95 2.88
N ALA A 271 -8.34 -8.45 3.01
CA ALA A 271 -8.99 -8.32 4.33
C ALA A 271 -9.11 -9.66 5.06
N GLY A 272 -9.44 -10.73 4.32
CA GLY A 272 -9.50 -12.09 4.86
C GLY A 272 -8.14 -12.60 5.33
N SER A 273 -7.06 -12.30 4.57
CA SER A 273 -5.69 -12.64 4.96
C SER A 273 -5.27 -11.89 6.24
N ILE A 274 -5.55 -10.59 6.33
CA ILE A 274 -5.29 -9.78 7.55
C ILE A 274 -5.97 -10.43 8.77
N ILE A 275 -7.28 -10.70 8.68
CA ILE A 275 -8.07 -11.26 9.78
C ILE A 275 -7.54 -12.65 10.17
N THR A 276 -7.20 -13.48 9.19
CA THR A 276 -6.70 -14.84 9.43
C THR A 276 -5.37 -14.81 10.18
N ARG A 277 -4.44 -13.97 9.74
CA ARG A 277 -3.12 -13.82 10.37
C ARG A 277 -3.25 -13.37 11.83
N LEU A 278 -4.13 -12.40 12.10
CA LEU A 278 -4.39 -11.92 13.46
C LEU A 278 -5.04 -12.97 14.38
N LYS A 279 -5.83 -13.91 13.84
CA LYS A 279 -6.47 -14.99 14.61
C LYS A 279 -5.53 -16.15 14.95
N HIS A 280 -4.58 -16.45 14.06
CA HIS A 280 -3.65 -17.56 14.27
C HIS A 280 -2.76 -17.35 15.50
N ASP A 281 -2.53 -16.09 15.88
CA ASP A 281 -1.67 -15.74 17.01
C ASP A 281 -2.39 -15.81 18.37
N SER A 282 -3.73 -15.75 18.40
CA SER A 282 -4.50 -15.85 19.65
C SER A 282 -4.53 -17.28 20.24
N ARG A 283 -4.22 -18.31 19.45
CA ARG A 283 -4.23 -19.72 19.89
C ARG A 283 -2.95 -20.14 20.63
N GLY A 284 -1.85 -19.40 20.48
CA GLY A 284 -0.59 -19.69 21.18
C GLY A 284 -0.62 -19.40 22.68
N LEU A 285 -1.56 -18.57 23.15
CA LEU A 285 -1.71 -18.20 24.56
C LEU A 285 -2.42 -19.26 25.42
N LEU A 286 -3.13 -20.20 24.82
CA LEU A 286 -3.90 -21.22 25.54
C LEU A 286 -3.13 -22.54 25.80
N HIS A 287 -1.90 -22.68 25.29
CA HIS A 287 -1.09 -23.90 25.46
C HIS A 287 0.22 -23.67 26.25
N GLY A 288 0.44 -22.47 26.79
CA GLY A 288 1.63 -22.12 27.59
C GLY A 288 1.43 -22.07 29.10
N ALA A 289 0.24 -22.42 29.59
CA ALA A 289 -0.08 -22.50 31.02
C ALA A 289 -0.53 -23.92 31.36
N SER A 290 0.44 -24.82 31.54
CA SER A 290 0.27 -26.13 32.17
C SER A 290 1.56 -26.51 32.85
#